data_AF-A0A9Q4CQC4-F1
#
_entry.id   AF-A0A9Q4CQC4-F1
#
_cell.length_a   1.000
_cell.length_b   1.000
_cell.length_c   1.000
_cell.angle_alpha   90.00
_cell.angle_beta   90.00
_cell.angle_gamma   90.00
#
_symmetry.space_group_name_H-M   'P 1'
#
loop_
_entity.id
_entity.type
_entity.pdbx_description
1 polymer ?
#
loop_
_entity_poly.entity_id
_entity_poly.type
_entity_poly.pdbx_seq_one_letter_code
_entity_poly.pdbx_strand_id
1 'polypeptide(L)'
;MSVSDKTVYSVCSRLTLMVMKLTGLERGISVNQYFDRAADKSLLQRLIEDNKDLSTPFSALDKSNKDCKTELIEYLDNEIRAYAASEIKENYAALKNGNLLVVKTLNSVMQKHA
;
A
#
# COMPACT_ATOMS: atom_id res chain seq x y z
N MET A 1 -14.59 14.69 -4.88
CA MET A 1 -13.49 15.66 -4.80
C MET A 1 -12.31 15.04 -5.55
N SER A 2 -11.50 15.76 -6.34
CA SER A 2 -10.34 15.08 -6.93
C SER A 2 -9.24 14.95 -5.88
N VAL A 3 -8.60 13.77 -5.82
CA VAL A 3 -7.46 13.54 -4.92
C VAL A 3 -6.28 14.32 -5.50
N SER A 4 -5.72 15.26 -4.75
CA SER A 4 -4.58 16.06 -5.22
C SER A 4 -3.29 15.23 -5.30
N ASP A 5 -2.47 15.45 -6.32
CA ASP A 5 -1.15 14.81 -6.50
C ASP A 5 -0.26 14.91 -5.26
N LYS A 6 -0.20 16.09 -4.64
CA LYS A 6 0.56 16.32 -3.39
C LYS A 6 0.12 15.42 -2.23
N THR A 7 -1.18 15.15 -2.14
CA THR A 7 -1.73 14.25 -1.10
C THR A 7 -1.33 12.81 -1.39
N VAL A 8 -1.46 12.36 -2.65
CA VAL A 8 -1.06 11.01 -3.07
C VAL A 8 0.43 10.79 -2.78
N TYR A 9 1.28 11.70 -3.25
CA TYR A 9 2.72 11.65 -3.04
C TYR A 9 3.09 11.56 -1.56
N SER A 10 2.55 12.47 -0.74
CA SER A 10 2.85 12.50 0.70
C SER A 10 2.43 11.22 1.41
N VAL A 11 1.29 10.63 1.03
CA VAL A 11 0.78 9.42 1.67
C VAL A 11 1.57 8.19 1.24
N CYS A 12 1.83 8.04 -0.07
CA CYS A 12 2.67 6.95 -0.58
C CYS A 12 4.07 6.99 0.00
N SER A 13 4.68 8.17 0.15
CA SER A 13 6.00 8.33 0.76
C SER A 13 6.03 7.81 2.20
N ARG A 14 5.02 8.18 3.01
CA ARG A 14 4.90 7.71 4.39
C ARG A 14 4.63 6.20 4.46
N LEU A 15 3.75 5.68 3.60
CA LEU A 15 3.45 4.25 3.54
C LEU A 15 4.71 3.45 3.18
N THR A 16 5.50 3.91 2.22
CA THR A 16 6.78 3.29 1.86
C THR A 16 7.71 3.21 3.06
N LEU A 17 7.88 4.31 3.81
CA LEU A 17 8.71 4.31 5.03
C LEU A 17 8.19 3.33 6.09
N MET A 18 6.88 3.26 6.30
CA MET A 18 6.28 2.30 7.24
C MET A 18 6.57 0.86 6.79
N VAL A 19 6.32 0.52 5.53
CA VAL A 19 6.53 -0.83 4.98
C VAL A 19 8.00 -1.25 5.05
N MET A 20 8.93 -0.31 4.81
CA MET A 20 10.36 -0.56 5.00
C MET A 20 10.69 -0.85 6.47
N LYS A 21 10.12 -0.09 7.42
CA LYS A 21 10.26 -0.37 8.86
C LYS A 21 9.70 -1.74 9.24
N LEU A 22 8.53 -2.09 8.72
CA LEU A 22 7.90 -3.40 8.96
C LEU A 22 8.80 -4.56 8.50
N THR A 23 9.47 -4.39 7.36
CA THR A 23 10.45 -5.36 6.86
C THR A 23 11.62 -5.56 7.84
N GLY A 24 12.15 -4.49 8.43
CA GLY A 24 13.20 -4.57 9.45
C GLY A 24 12.73 -5.18 10.78
N LEU A 25 11.42 -5.21 11.03
CA LEU A 25 10.79 -5.85 12.19
C LEU A 25 10.31 -7.28 11.91
N GLU A 26 10.66 -7.84 10.73
CA GLU A 26 10.18 -9.14 10.25
C GLU A 26 8.64 -9.25 10.15
N ARG A 27 7.95 -8.11 10.12
CA ARG A 27 6.50 -8.00 9.91
C ARG A 27 6.24 -7.86 8.41
N GLY A 28 6.16 -8.98 7.72
CA GLY A 28 5.98 -9.03 6.28
C GLY A 28 4.70 -9.73 5.86
N ILE A 29 4.20 -9.37 4.68
CA ILE A 29 3.28 -10.23 3.93
C ILE A 29 4.07 -11.08 2.93
N SER A 30 3.54 -12.24 2.57
CA SER A 30 4.09 -13.02 1.46
C SER A 30 3.76 -12.37 0.11
N VAL A 31 4.47 -12.78 -0.94
CA VAL A 31 4.16 -12.38 -2.32
C VAL A 31 2.71 -12.74 -2.70
N ASN A 32 2.25 -13.94 -2.32
CA ASN A 32 0.87 -14.35 -2.58
C ASN A 32 -0.13 -13.43 -1.88
N GLN A 33 0.11 -13.12 -0.61
CA GLN A 33 -0.74 -12.19 0.13
C GLN A 33 -0.77 -10.80 -0.50
N TYR A 34 0.32 -10.31 -1.08
CA TYR A 34 0.30 -9.05 -1.83
C TYR A 34 -0.67 -9.11 -3.01
N PHE A 35 -0.54 -10.12 -3.89
CA PHE A 35 -1.38 -10.25 -5.08
C PHE A 35 -2.86 -10.46 -4.71
N ASP A 36 -3.13 -11.32 -3.73
CA ASP A 36 -4.50 -11.61 -3.29
C ASP A 36 -5.16 -10.36 -2.69
N ARG A 37 -4.41 -9.61 -1.85
CA ARG A 37 -4.89 -8.37 -1.22
C ARG A 37 -4.99 -7.18 -2.18
N ALA A 38 -4.18 -7.16 -3.25
CA ALA A 38 -4.29 -6.18 -4.32
C ALA A 38 -5.51 -6.47 -5.20
N ALA A 39 -5.76 -7.76 -5.50
CA ALA A 39 -6.91 -8.19 -6.26
C ALA A 39 -8.24 -7.87 -5.53
N ASP A 40 -8.33 -8.07 -4.21
CA ASP A 40 -9.55 -7.79 -3.44
C ASP A 40 -9.67 -6.36 -2.90
N LYS A 41 -8.69 -5.47 -3.18
CA LYS A 41 -8.61 -4.09 -2.66
C LYS A 41 -8.61 -4.01 -1.13
N SER A 42 -7.99 -4.97 -0.46
CA SER A 42 -7.84 -4.98 1.01
C SER A 42 -6.43 -4.67 1.49
N LEU A 43 -5.46 -4.54 0.59
CA LEU A 43 -4.04 -4.38 0.96
C LEU A 43 -3.80 -3.25 1.95
N LEU A 44 -4.31 -2.04 1.66
CA LEU A 44 -4.10 -0.88 2.52
C LEU A 44 -4.77 -1.01 3.88
N GLN A 45 -6.01 -1.49 3.91
CA GLN A 45 -6.75 -1.67 5.16
C GLN A 45 -6.08 -2.72 6.05
N ARG A 46 -5.72 -3.89 5.50
CA ARG A 46 -5.02 -4.92 6.26
C ARG A 46 -3.64 -4.44 6.72
N LEU A 47 -2.92 -3.66 5.90
CA LEU A 47 -1.64 -3.07 6.32
C LEU A 47 -1.79 -2.16 7.55
N ILE A 48 -2.86 -1.37 7.60
CA ILE A 48 -3.17 -0.46 8.72
C ILE A 48 -3.66 -1.24 9.95
N GLU A 49 -4.53 -2.22 9.75
CA GLU A 49 -5.12 -3.05 10.81
C GLU A 49 -4.11 -4.00 11.45
N ASP A 50 -3.28 -4.66 10.64
CA ASP A 50 -2.24 -5.60 11.09
C ASP A 50 -1.12 -4.84 11.86
N ASN A 51 -1.01 -3.52 11.70
CA ASN A 51 0.08 -2.70 12.26
C ASN A 51 -0.44 -1.44 12.96
N LYS A 52 -1.53 -1.55 13.72
CA LYS A 52 -2.15 -0.43 14.47
C LYS A 52 -1.20 0.34 15.39
N ASP A 53 -0.19 -0.34 15.93
CA ASP A 53 0.86 0.27 16.76
C ASP A 53 1.78 1.23 15.97
N LEU A 54 1.83 1.10 14.65
CA LEU A 54 2.66 1.90 13.75
C LEU A 54 1.86 2.72 12.74
N SER A 55 0.55 2.47 12.61
CA SER A 55 -0.30 3.06 11.58
C SER A 55 -1.03 4.35 12.00
N THR A 56 -0.81 4.83 13.23
CA THR A 56 -1.36 6.10 13.75
C THR A 56 -1.20 7.31 12.79
N PRO A 57 -0.09 7.45 12.03
CA PRO A 57 0.08 8.52 11.03
C PRO A 57 -0.82 8.41 9.78
N PHE A 58 -1.59 7.33 9.62
CA PHE A 58 -2.42 7.04 8.45
C PHE A 58 -3.92 7.08 8.77
N SER A 59 -4.34 7.91 9.74
CA SER A 59 -5.75 8.14 10.07
C SER A 59 -6.62 8.46 8.83
N ALA A 60 -6.07 9.15 7.83
CA ALA A 60 -6.75 9.46 6.57
C ALA A 60 -7.03 8.23 5.68
N LEU A 61 -6.39 7.09 5.96
CA LEU A 61 -6.57 5.82 5.25
C LEU A 61 -7.27 4.75 6.11
N ASP A 62 -7.55 5.02 7.37
CA ASP A 62 -8.23 4.10 8.27
C ASP A 62 -9.74 4.29 8.15
N LYS A 63 -10.46 3.28 7.63
CA LYS A 63 -11.92 3.34 7.47
C LYS A 63 -12.69 3.50 8.79
N SER A 64 -12.07 3.19 9.92
CA SER A 64 -12.67 3.41 11.25
C SER A 64 -12.48 4.85 11.77
N ASN A 65 -11.71 5.68 11.07
CA ASN A 65 -11.42 7.06 11.46
C ASN A 65 -12.40 8.05 10.83
N LYS A 66 -12.82 9.07 11.60
CA LYS A 66 -13.70 10.15 11.13
C LYS A 66 -13.09 11.02 10.02
N ASP A 67 -11.76 11.09 9.96
CA ASP A 67 -11.00 11.89 8.98
C ASP A 67 -10.58 11.04 7.76
N CYS A 68 -11.14 9.83 7.64
CA CYS A 68 -10.92 8.93 6.51
C CYS A 68 -11.29 9.59 5.18
N LYS A 69 -10.39 9.47 4.21
CA LYS A 69 -10.60 9.93 2.84
C LYS A 69 -10.87 8.74 1.93
N THR A 70 -12.13 8.30 1.86
CA THR A 70 -12.55 7.15 1.04
C THR A 70 -12.08 7.26 -0.41
N GLU A 71 -12.19 8.45 -1.02
CA GLU A 71 -11.74 8.70 -2.40
C GLU A 71 -10.22 8.43 -2.58
N LEU A 72 -9.40 8.75 -1.57
CA LEU A 72 -7.97 8.48 -1.58
C LEU A 72 -7.68 6.98 -1.45
N ILE A 73 -8.42 6.28 -0.59
CA ILE A 73 -8.29 4.82 -0.43
C ILE A 73 -8.66 4.13 -1.74
N GLU A 74 -9.81 4.48 -2.33
CA GLU A 74 -10.26 3.91 -3.60
C GLU A 74 -9.27 4.19 -4.74
N TYR A 75 -8.71 5.40 -4.80
CA TYR A 75 -7.68 5.74 -5.76
C TYR A 75 -6.45 4.83 -5.61
N LEU A 76 -5.89 4.75 -4.40
CA LEU A 76 -4.69 3.95 -4.14
C LEU A 76 -4.96 2.45 -4.35
N ASP A 77 -6.11 1.94 -3.92
CA ASP A 77 -6.50 0.54 -4.14
C ASP A 77 -6.61 0.20 -5.63
N ASN A 78 -7.13 1.13 -6.45
CA ASN A 78 -7.17 0.97 -7.91
C ASN A 78 -5.77 0.96 -8.52
N GLU A 79 -4.90 1.89 -8.11
CA GLU A 79 -3.51 1.93 -8.57
C GLU A 79 -2.73 0.67 -8.18
N ILE A 80 -2.91 0.19 -6.95
CA ILE A 80 -2.29 -1.04 -6.45
C ILE A 80 -2.76 -2.25 -7.27
N ARG A 81 -4.08 -2.36 -7.51
CA ARG A 81 -4.63 -3.43 -8.33
C ARG A 81 -4.11 -3.37 -9.76
N ALA A 82 -4.05 -2.18 -10.36
CA ALA A 82 -3.55 -1.99 -11.72
C ALA A 82 -2.08 -2.38 -11.84
N TYR A 83 -1.24 -1.98 -10.87
CA TYR A 83 0.15 -2.39 -10.79
C TYR A 83 0.26 -3.91 -10.67
N ALA A 84 -0.44 -4.53 -9.72
CA ALA A 84 -0.39 -5.99 -9.53
C ALA A 84 -0.88 -6.76 -10.77
N ALA A 85 -1.87 -6.25 -11.51
CA ALA A 85 -2.35 -6.85 -12.75
C ALA A 85 -1.36 -6.73 -13.92
N SER A 86 -0.45 -5.75 -13.88
CA SER A 86 0.63 -5.59 -14.88
C SER A 86 1.85 -6.47 -14.60
N GLU A 87 1.89 -7.09 -13.43
CA GLU A 87 3.01 -7.89 -12.94
C GLU A 87 2.74 -9.38 -13.11
N ILE A 88 3.78 -10.16 -13.41
CA ILE A 88 3.69 -11.63 -13.50
C ILE A 88 4.09 -12.20 -12.13
N LYS A 89 3.13 -12.79 -11.41
CA LYS A 89 3.31 -13.33 -10.05
C LYS A 89 4.49 -14.30 -9.95
N GLU A 90 4.69 -15.12 -10.98
CA GLU A 90 5.73 -16.14 -11.07
C GLU A 90 7.15 -15.53 -11.06
N ASN A 91 7.33 -14.30 -11.55
CA ASN A 91 8.61 -13.59 -11.50
C ASN A 91 9.06 -13.31 -10.06
N TYR A 92 8.15 -13.41 -9.10
CA TYR A 92 8.37 -13.14 -7.69
C TYR A 92 8.44 -14.41 -6.84
N ALA A 93 8.47 -15.60 -7.45
CA ALA A 93 8.49 -16.88 -6.74
C ALA A 93 9.70 -17.03 -5.78
N ALA A 94 10.84 -16.41 -6.11
CA ALA A 94 12.04 -16.42 -5.28
C ALA A 94 11.99 -15.39 -4.12
N LEU A 95 11.05 -14.45 -4.16
CA LEU A 95 10.89 -13.41 -3.15
C LEU A 95 10.04 -13.93 -1.99
N LYS A 96 10.64 -13.97 -0.81
CA LYS A 96 9.93 -14.35 0.43
C LYS A 96 9.13 -13.20 1.03
N ASN A 97 9.50 -11.96 0.71
CA ASN A 97 8.92 -10.76 1.32
C ASN A 97 8.14 -9.93 0.30
N GLY A 98 6.81 -10.00 0.40
CA GLY A 98 5.87 -9.22 -0.40
C GLY A 98 5.86 -7.73 -0.08
N ASN A 99 6.45 -7.28 1.03
CA ASN A 99 6.58 -5.84 1.33
C ASN A 99 7.39 -5.10 0.26
N LEU A 100 8.34 -5.78 -0.41
CA LEU A 100 9.08 -5.19 -1.53
C LEU A 100 8.17 -4.85 -2.71
N LEU A 101 7.14 -5.66 -2.96
CA LEU A 101 6.14 -5.37 -3.99
C LEU A 101 5.30 -4.16 -3.59
N VAL A 102 4.88 -4.08 -2.32
CA VAL A 102 4.16 -2.91 -1.79
C VAL A 102 4.99 -1.64 -2.00
N VAL A 103 6.27 -1.64 -1.65
CA VAL A 103 7.17 -0.49 -1.87
C VAL A 103 7.31 -0.13 -3.35
N LYS A 104 7.51 -1.12 -4.23
CA LYS A 104 7.60 -0.89 -5.68
C LYS A 104 6.33 -0.25 -6.24
N THR A 105 5.16 -0.76 -5.85
CA THR A 105 3.87 -0.20 -6.24
C THR A 105 3.72 1.25 -5.78
N LEU A 106 3.98 1.54 -4.51
CA LEU A 106 3.87 2.91 -3.98
C LEU A 106 4.85 3.87 -4.64
N ASN A 107 6.07 3.43 -4.96
CA ASN A 107 7.04 4.22 -5.70
C ASN A 107 6.57 4.49 -7.14
N SER A 108 5.98 3.51 -7.81
CA SER A 108 5.39 3.69 -9.14
C SER A 108 4.26 4.73 -9.12
N VAL A 109 3.39 4.68 -8.11
CA VAL A 109 2.35 5.70 -7.91
C VAL A 109 2.98 7.08 -7.69
N MET A 110 3.97 7.20 -6.79
CA MET A 110 4.64 8.49 -6.56
C MET A 110 5.26 9.06 -7.83
N GLN A 111 5.87 8.25 -8.68
CA GLN A 111 6.46 8.69 -9.95
C GLN A 111 5.42 9.26 -10.93
N LYS A 112 4.17 8.80 -10.88
CA LYS A 112 3.07 9.37 -11.68
C LYS A 112 2.62 10.76 -11.21
N HIS A 113 2.94 11.12 -9.96
CA HIS A 113 2.51 12.35 -9.29
C HIS A 113 3.70 13.22 -8.82
N ALA A 114 4.89 12.98 -9.40
CA ALA A 114 6.13 13.71 -9.10
C ALA A 114 6.27 14.98 -9.94
#